data_AF-A0A7S2F959-F1
#
_entry.id   AF-A0A7S2F959-F1
#
_cell.length_a   1.000
_cell.length_b   1.000
_cell.length_c   1.000
_cell.angle_alpha   90.00
_cell.angle_beta   90.00
_cell.angle_gamma   90.00
#
_symmetry.space_group_name_H-M   'P 1'
#
loop_
_entity.id
_entity.type
_entity.pdbx_description
1 polymer ?
#
loop_
_entity_poly.entity_id
_entity_poly.type
_entity_poly.pdbx_seq_one_letter_code
_entity_poly.pdbx_strand_id
1 'polypeptide(L)'
;MTGVTFDMIDLVTEMDRRGVDNFAGVKFTGLYETRAFPDAMRCAAYKDGKYDILSGREELMIESLAAGIEGFIGSQFNYGGDIYNAIYSETDMTKRNALQLASIELLYVWLENVPSTIDGNKLMVNLAGVPIGPARLPMLPPSDEDVATLKAAVQGWCGQYAAMFDNGVAICNAVGSAVVVE
;
A
#
# COMPACT_ATOMS: atom_id res chain seq x y z
N MET A 1 -13.97 4.14 0.03
CA MET A 1 -14.61 3.03 -0.71
C MET A 1 -15.79 3.58 -1.49
N THR A 2 -16.12 3.03 -2.66
CA THR A 2 -17.15 3.56 -3.57
C THR A 2 -18.59 3.34 -3.07
N GLY A 3 -18.80 2.51 -2.04
CA GLY A 3 -20.12 2.11 -1.56
C GLY A 3 -20.85 1.13 -2.49
N VAL A 4 -20.15 0.61 -3.51
CA VAL A 4 -20.68 -0.37 -4.46
C VAL A 4 -20.30 -1.77 -4.00
N THR A 5 -21.30 -2.61 -3.74
CA THR A 5 -21.12 -3.95 -3.16
C THR A 5 -21.72 -5.01 -4.08
N PHE A 6 -20.86 -5.76 -4.77
CA PHE A 6 -21.21 -6.99 -5.48
C PHE A 6 -19.99 -7.91 -5.50
N ASP A 7 -20.21 -9.21 -5.75
CA ASP A 7 -19.11 -10.17 -5.85
C ASP A 7 -18.39 -9.93 -7.19
N MET A 8 -17.08 -9.69 -7.16
CA MET A 8 -16.27 -9.37 -8.35
C MET A 8 -16.29 -10.51 -9.38
N ILE A 9 -16.52 -11.75 -8.96
CA ILE A 9 -16.67 -12.88 -9.88
C ILE A 9 -17.84 -12.68 -10.86
N ASP A 10 -18.91 -11.98 -10.45
CA ASP A 10 -20.04 -11.69 -11.32
C ASP A 10 -19.63 -10.70 -12.42
N LEU A 11 -18.84 -9.68 -12.05
CA LEU A 11 -18.25 -8.76 -13.02
C LEU A 11 -17.30 -9.47 -13.98
N VAL A 12 -16.37 -10.29 -13.47
CA VAL A 12 -15.42 -11.04 -14.29
C VAL A 12 -16.15 -11.94 -15.29
N THR A 13 -17.17 -12.66 -14.82
CA THR A 13 -17.99 -13.53 -15.67
C THR A 13 -18.75 -12.73 -16.72
N GLU A 14 -19.31 -11.58 -16.36
CA GLU A 14 -20.07 -10.74 -17.28
C GLU A 14 -19.18 -10.10 -18.36
N MET A 15 -17.97 -9.63 -17.98
CA MET A 15 -17.00 -9.07 -18.93
C MET A 15 -16.57 -10.12 -19.96
N ASP A 16 -16.33 -11.36 -19.51
CA ASP A 16 -16.04 -12.48 -20.39
C ASP A 16 -17.23 -12.83 -21.31
N ARG A 17 -18.44 -12.95 -20.75
CA ARG A 17 -19.66 -13.28 -21.49
C ARG A 17 -19.95 -12.27 -22.60
N ARG A 18 -19.65 -10.99 -22.36
CA ARG A 18 -19.82 -9.91 -23.34
C ARG A 18 -18.70 -9.83 -24.38
N GLY A 19 -17.63 -10.61 -24.24
CA GLY A 19 -16.49 -10.59 -25.17
C GLY A 19 -15.74 -9.26 -25.11
N VAL A 20 -15.52 -8.69 -23.92
CA VAL A 20 -14.75 -7.46 -23.77
C VAL A 20 -13.26 -7.77 -23.88
N ASP A 21 -12.74 -7.73 -25.11
CA ASP A 21 -11.39 -8.23 -25.45
C ASP A 21 -10.24 -7.51 -24.73
N ASN A 22 -10.45 -6.28 -24.23
CA ASN A 22 -9.45 -5.51 -23.51
C ASN A 22 -9.62 -5.55 -21.97
N PHE A 23 -10.50 -6.40 -21.45
CA PHE A 23 -10.61 -6.61 -20.02
C PHE A 23 -9.46 -7.51 -19.54
N ALA A 24 -8.52 -6.93 -18.79
CA ALA A 24 -7.35 -7.65 -18.29
C ALA A 24 -7.58 -8.30 -16.91
N GLY A 25 -8.49 -7.75 -16.10
CA GLY A 25 -8.77 -8.25 -14.77
C GLY A 25 -9.12 -7.16 -13.77
N VAL A 26 -8.81 -7.39 -12.48
CA VAL A 26 -9.30 -6.59 -11.35
C VAL A 26 -8.15 -6.21 -10.41
N LYS A 27 -8.02 -4.90 -10.14
CA LYS A 27 -7.32 -4.40 -8.95
C LYS A 27 -8.25 -4.50 -7.74
N PHE A 28 -8.06 -5.50 -6.89
CA PHE A 28 -8.92 -5.83 -5.77
C PHE A 28 -8.53 -5.04 -4.50
N THR A 29 -9.16 -3.88 -4.29
CA THR A 29 -8.93 -3.03 -3.10
C THR A 29 -9.98 -3.26 -1.98
N GLY A 30 -10.94 -4.17 -2.21
CA GLY A 30 -12.03 -4.50 -1.28
C GLY A 30 -11.74 -5.63 -0.30
N LEU A 31 -10.48 -6.00 -0.08
CA LEU A 31 -10.09 -7.20 0.71
C LEU A 31 -10.50 -7.17 2.20
N TYR A 32 -11.03 -6.05 2.70
CA TYR A 32 -11.61 -5.94 4.05
C TYR A 32 -13.06 -6.42 4.16
N GLU A 33 -13.74 -6.58 3.03
CA GLU A 33 -15.16 -6.92 3.03
C GLU A 33 -15.36 -8.41 3.37
N THR A 34 -16.51 -8.70 3.97
CA THR A 34 -16.90 -10.09 4.23
C THR A 34 -16.91 -10.87 2.91
N ARG A 35 -16.21 -12.01 2.88
CA ARG A 35 -16.02 -12.90 1.71
C ARG A 35 -15.07 -12.39 0.61
N ALA A 36 -14.34 -11.29 0.82
CA ALA A 36 -13.49 -10.73 -0.22
C ALA A 36 -12.37 -11.68 -0.69
N PHE A 37 -11.69 -12.39 0.23
CA PHE A 37 -10.66 -13.37 -0.16
C PHE A 37 -11.23 -14.55 -0.96
N PRO A 38 -12.29 -15.26 -0.51
CA PRO A 38 -12.95 -16.28 -1.34
C PRO A 38 -13.37 -15.77 -2.72
N ASP A 39 -13.89 -14.54 -2.82
CA ASP A 39 -14.29 -13.95 -4.10
C ASP A 39 -13.07 -13.65 -5.01
N ALA A 40 -12.01 -13.06 -4.44
CA ALA A 40 -10.77 -12.82 -5.16
C ALA A 40 -10.12 -14.12 -5.68
N MET A 41 -10.16 -15.20 -4.89
CA MET A 41 -9.69 -16.53 -5.30
C MET A 41 -10.54 -17.11 -6.44
N ARG A 42 -11.87 -16.94 -6.40
CA ARG A 42 -12.75 -17.36 -7.50
C ARG A 42 -12.47 -16.58 -8.79
N CYS A 43 -12.17 -15.29 -8.67
CA CYS A 43 -11.77 -14.47 -9.81
C CYS A 43 -10.43 -14.94 -10.38
N ALA A 44 -9.43 -15.17 -9.53
CA ALA A 44 -8.10 -15.61 -9.94
C ALA A 44 -8.12 -17.00 -10.60
N ALA A 45 -9.00 -17.90 -10.17
CA ALA A 45 -9.15 -19.22 -10.77
C ALA A 45 -10.05 -19.25 -12.03
N TYR A 46 -10.69 -18.13 -12.39
CA TYR A 46 -11.66 -18.10 -13.48
C TYR A 46 -11.01 -18.46 -14.83
N LYS A 47 -11.55 -19.49 -15.50
CA LYS A 47 -11.05 -20.02 -16.79
C LYS A 47 -9.53 -20.22 -16.79
N ASP A 48 -9.06 -20.97 -15.80
CA ASP A 48 -7.64 -21.34 -15.65
C ASP A 48 -6.71 -20.12 -15.56
N GLY A 49 -7.14 -19.08 -14.84
CA GLY A 49 -6.36 -17.85 -14.64
C GLY A 49 -6.40 -16.90 -15.83
N LYS A 50 -7.53 -16.83 -16.54
CA LYS A 50 -7.69 -15.95 -17.72
C LYS A 50 -7.49 -14.46 -17.42
N TYR A 51 -7.80 -14.02 -16.20
CA TYR A 51 -7.76 -12.60 -15.82
C TYR A 51 -6.86 -12.36 -14.61
N ASP A 52 -6.14 -11.26 -14.63
CA ASP A 52 -5.22 -10.87 -13.56
C ASP A 52 -5.99 -10.35 -12.35
N ILE A 53 -5.66 -10.85 -11.17
CA ILE A 53 -6.14 -10.31 -9.91
C ILE A 53 -4.94 -9.72 -9.17
N LEU A 54 -5.02 -8.41 -8.89
CA LEU A 54 -3.96 -7.67 -8.23
C LEU A 54 -4.49 -7.13 -6.91
N SER A 55 -3.78 -7.36 -5.81
CA SER A 55 -4.16 -6.83 -4.50
C SER A 55 -3.95 -5.32 -4.45
N GLY A 56 -4.93 -4.61 -3.88
CA GLY A 56 -4.85 -3.17 -3.61
C GLY A 56 -4.59 -2.85 -2.13
N ARG A 57 -4.13 -3.82 -1.34
CA ARG A 57 -3.94 -3.72 0.12
C ARG A 57 -2.56 -4.22 0.53
N GLU A 58 -1.61 -3.31 0.63
CA GLU A 58 -0.23 -3.58 1.02
C GLU A 58 -0.11 -4.11 2.46
N GLU A 59 -1.01 -3.68 3.35
CA GLU A 59 -1.13 -4.14 4.73
C GLU A 59 -1.69 -5.57 4.86
N LEU A 60 -2.21 -6.14 3.76
CA LEU A 60 -2.70 -7.53 3.66
C LEU A 60 -1.89 -8.36 2.65
N MET A 61 -0.61 -8.02 2.46
CA MET A 61 0.23 -8.61 1.42
C MET A 61 0.49 -10.09 1.68
N ILE A 62 0.74 -10.49 2.94
CA ILE A 62 0.93 -11.91 3.32
C ILE A 62 -0.33 -12.74 3.01
N GLU A 63 -1.51 -12.23 3.38
CA GLU A 63 -2.80 -12.89 3.15
C GLU A 63 -3.11 -13.01 1.66
N SER A 64 -2.79 -11.96 0.88
CA SER A 64 -2.92 -11.98 -0.58
C SER A 64 -2.03 -13.05 -1.22
N LEU A 65 -0.77 -13.14 -0.78
CA LEU A 65 0.18 -14.15 -1.27
C LEU A 65 -0.27 -15.56 -0.91
N ALA A 66 -0.79 -15.76 0.32
CA ALA A 66 -1.36 -17.04 0.73
C ALA A 66 -2.60 -17.44 -0.10
N ALA A 67 -3.35 -16.46 -0.62
CA ALA A 67 -4.48 -16.68 -1.53
C ALA A 67 -4.08 -16.88 -3.00
N GLY A 68 -2.78 -16.86 -3.32
CA GLY A 68 -2.26 -17.01 -4.68
C GLY A 68 -2.29 -15.72 -5.52
N ILE A 69 -2.47 -14.55 -4.88
CA ILE A 69 -2.44 -13.24 -5.54
C ILE A 69 -1.01 -12.71 -5.45
N GLU A 70 -0.31 -12.70 -6.59
CA GLU A 70 1.13 -12.37 -6.65
C GLU A 70 1.43 -10.94 -7.10
N GLY A 71 0.42 -10.20 -7.57
CA GLY A 71 0.57 -8.82 -8.02
C GLY A 71 -0.08 -7.81 -7.08
N PHE A 72 0.56 -6.65 -6.94
CA PHE A 72 0.16 -5.62 -5.97
C PHE A 72 0.18 -4.22 -6.60
N ILE A 73 -0.83 -3.40 -6.27
CA ILE A 73 -0.89 -2.00 -6.69
C ILE A 73 -1.35 -1.14 -5.51
N GLY A 74 -0.50 -0.21 -5.08
CA GLY A 74 -0.69 0.50 -3.82
C GLY A 74 0.10 1.80 -3.73
N SER A 75 -0.28 2.67 -2.80
CA SER A 75 0.38 3.97 -2.59
C SER A 75 1.67 3.84 -1.79
N GLN A 76 1.76 2.89 -0.85
CA GLN A 76 2.89 2.74 0.06
C GLN A 76 4.17 2.33 -0.68
N PHE A 77 4.04 1.66 -1.82
CA PHE A 77 5.18 1.30 -2.69
C PHE A 77 6.00 2.52 -3.16
N ASN A 78 5.43 3.72 -3.18
CA ASN A 78 6.14 4.94 -3.61
C ASN A 78 7.21 5.41 -2.61
N TYR A 79 7.07 5.07 -1.33
CA TYR A 79 7.99 5.52 -0.27
C TYR A 79 8.57 4.37 0.57
N GLY A 80 7.92 3.20 0.56
CA GLY A 80 8.32 2.01 1.30
C GLY A 80 8.46 0.77 0.43
N GLY A 81 8.66 0.91 -0.89
CA GLY A 81 8.77 -0.21 -1.83
C GLY A 81 9.81 -1.27 -1.40
N ASP A 82 10.92 -0.86 -0.80
CA ASP A 82 11.96 -1.75 -0.28
C ASP A 82 11.42 -2.72 0.78
N ILE A 83 10.51 -2.25 1.65
CA ILE A 83 9.87 -3.07 2.70
C ILE A 83 9.03 -4.17 2.06
N TYR A 84 8.22 -3.83 1.07
CA TYR A 84 7.32 -4.78 0.42
C TYR A 84 8.05 -5.77 -0.49
N ASN A 85 9.14 -5.34 -1.13
CA ASN A 85 10.04 -6.25 -1.83
C ASN A 85 10.67 -7.26 -0.87
N ALA A 86 11.07 -6.83 0.33
CA ALA A 86 11.55 -7.73 1.37
C ALA A 86 10.45 -8.73 1.80
N ILE A 87 9.22 -8.26 2.06
CA ILE A 87 8.07 -9.13 2.38
C ILE A 87 7.80 -10.14 1.25
N TYR A 88 7.87 -9.71 0.00
CA TYR A 88 7.62 -10.59 -1.15
C TYR A 88 8.66 -11.71 -1.25
N SER A 89 9.94 -11.36 -1.10
CA SER A 89 11.08 -12.29 -1.26
C SER A 89 11.35 -13.19 -0.05
N GLU A 90 10.88 -12.83 1.14
CA GLU A 90 11.12 -13.60 2.36
C GLU A 90 10.27 -14.87 2.40
N THR A 91 10.92 -15.98 2.72
CA THR A 91 10.33 -17.33 2.76
C THR A 91 10.12 -17.81 4.21
N ASP A 92 10.85 -17.25 5.17
CA ASP A 92 10.63 -17.48 6.59
C ASP A 92 9.42 -16.67 7.07
N MET A 93 8.33 -17.36 7.38
CA MET A 93 7.08 -16.73 7.82
C MET A 93 7.23 -15.88 9.08
N THR A 94 8.15 -16.22 9.99
CA THR A 94 8.38 -15.42 11.21
C THR A 94 8.98 -14.07 10.84
N LYS A 95 10.01 -14.07 9.99
CA LYS A 95 10.64 -12.83 9.49
C LYS A 95 9.67 -12.03 8.62
N ARG A 96 8.94 -12.72 7.74
CA ARG A 96 7.93 -12.10 6.87
C ARG A 96 6.86 -11.37 7.67
N ASN A 97 6.34 -12.00 8.74
CA ASN A 97 5.39 -11.37 9.65
C ASN A 97 5.98 -10.13 10.34
N ALA A 98 7.25 -10.18 10.75
CA ALA A 98 7.92 -9.03 11.34
C ALA A 98 8.06 -7.86 10.34
N LEU A 99 8.40 -8.15 9.08
CA LEU A 99 8.46 -7.16 8.00
C LEU A 99 7.07 -6.54 7.71
N GLN A 100 6.02 -7.37 7.63
CA GLN A 100 4.65 -6.91 7.45
C GLN A 100 4.20 -6.03 8.61
N LEU A 101 4.50 -6.42 9.85
CA LEU A 101 4.19 -5.61 11.03
C LEU A 101 4.88 -4.24 10.96
N ALA A 102 6.16 -4.19 10.59
CA ALA A 102 6.87 -2.93 10.39
C ALA A 102 6.16 -2.03 9.34
N SER A 103 5.71 -2.62 8.22
CA SER A 103 4.96 -1.88 7.19
C SER A 103 3.60 -1.36 7.69
N ILE A 104 2.91 -2.13 8.53
CA ILE A 104 1.64 -1.75 9.14
C ILE A 104 1.87 -0.60 10.13
N GLU A 105 2.92 -0.66 10.95
CA GLU A 105 3.23 0.43 11.86
C GLU A 105 3.60 1.72 11.11
N LEU A 106 4.26 1.64 9.95
CA LEU A 106 4.49 2.81 9.09
C LEU A 106 3.19 3.39 8.52
N LEU A 107 2.20 2.56 8.20
CA LEU A 107 0.86 3.00 7.83
C LEU A 107 0.21 3.78 9.00
N TYR A 108 0.30 3.25 10.22
CA TYR A 108 -0.25 3.92 11.41
C TYR A 108 0.46 5.24 11.72
N VAL A 109 1.77 5.36 11.49
CA VAL A 109 2.52 6.61 11.66
C VAL A 109 1.82 7.77 10.96
N TRP A 110 1.45 7.65 9.68
CA TRP A 110 0.79 8.77 9.03
C TRP A 110 -0.71 8.85 9.35
N LEU A 111 -1.40 7.72 9.54
CA LEU A 111 -2.83 7.74 9.93
C LEU A 111 -3.06 8.48 11.26
N GLU A 112 -2.10 8.40 12.19
CA GLU A 112 -2.19 9.02 13.52
C GLU A 112 -1.64 10.45 13.55
N ASN A 113 -0.73 10.80 12.65
CA ASN A 113 -0.03 12.10 12.66
C ASN A 113 -0.47 13.05 11.54
N VAL A 114 -1.35 12.61 10.63
CA VAL A 114 -1.88 13.45 9.55
C VAL A 114 -3.38 13.69 9.76
N PRO A 115 -3.84 14.95 9.87
CA PRO A 115 -5.26 15.26 9.90
C PRO A 115 -6.00 14.66 8.71
N SER A 116 -7.22 14.15 8.92
CA SER A 116 -8.04 13.54 7.86
C SER A 116 -8.41 14.48 6.70
N THR A 117 -8.20 15.79 6.88
CA THR A 117 -8.35 16.81 5.85
C THR A 117 -7.15 16.93 4.91
N ILE A 118 -6.01 16.30 5.22
CA ILE A 118 -4.76 16.36 4.45
C ILE A 118 -4.49 14.99 3.80
N ASP A 119 -3.93 15.01 2.60
CA ASP A 119 -3.54 13.78 1.90
C ASP A 119 -2.21 13.25 2.45
N GLY A 120 -2.29 12.31 3.40
CA GLY A 120 -1.12 11.69 4.02
C GLY A 120 -0.24 10.92 3.05
N ASN A 121 -0.77 10.32 1.99
CA ASN A 121 0.06 9.63 1.00
C ASN A 121 0.94 10.61 0.24
N LYS A 122 0.38 11.74 -0.20
CA LYS A 122 1.20 12.79 -0.84
C LYS A 122 2.24 13.34 0.12
N LEU A 123 1.90 13.51 1.39
CA LEU A 123 2.83 14.00 2.39
C LEU A 123 4.00 13.03 2.60
N MET A 124 3.72 11.72 2.71
CA MET A 124 4.74 10.66 2.80
C MET A 124 5.66 10.63 1.58
N VAL A 125 5.13 10.77 0.36
CA VAL A 125 5.95 10.78 -0.87
C VAL A 125 6.86 12.02 -0.94
N ASN A 126 6.35 13.20 -0.54
CA ASN A 126 7.19 14.40 -0.45
C ASN A 126 8.29 14.23 0.63
N LEU A 127 7.96 13.64 1.79
CA LEU A 127 8.93 13.33 2.85
C LEU A 127 9.98 12.30 2.40
N ALA A 128 9.61 11.39 1.50
CA ALA A 128 10.54 10.45 0.87
C ALA A 128 11.45 11.11 -0.19
N GLY A 129 11.39 12.44 -0.36
CA GLY A 129 12.28 13.21 -1.22
C GLY A 129 11.79 13.38 -2.66
N VAL A 130 10.53 13.03 -2.96
CA VAL A 130 9.95 13.19 -4.31
C VAL A 130 8.96 14.36 -4.31
N PRO A 131 9.33 15.54 -4.85
CA PRO A 131 8.51 16.75 -4.76
C PRO A 131 7.31 16.69 -5.72
N ILE A 132 6.16 16.23 -5.22
CA ILE A 132 4.91 16.07 -6.00
C ILE A 132 3.85 17.13 -5.65
N GLY A 133 4.21 18.11 -4.81
CA GLY A 133 3.35 19.23 -4.41
C GLY A 133 2.15 18.81 -3.54
N PRO A 134 1.27 19.76 -3.20
CA PRO A 134 0.10 19.50 -2.36
C PRO A 134 -1.00 18.74 -3.12
N ALA A 135 -1.95 18.19 -2.39
CA ALA A 135 -3.18 17.65 -2.98
C ALA A 135 -4.09 18.78 -3.50
N ARG A 136 -5.00 18.43 -4.41
CA ARG A 136 -6.09 19.33 -4.81
C ARG A 136 -7.23 19.21 -3.79
N LEU A 137 -8.03 20.27 -3.66
CA LEU A 137 -9.30 20.22 -2.92
C LEU A 137 -10.14 18.98 -3.34
N PRO A 138 -10.84 18.32 -2.40
CA PRO A 138 -11.17 18.79 -1.05
C PRO A 138 -10.08 18.60 0.01
N MET A 139 -8.95 17.94 -0.32
CA MET A 139 -7.83 17.81 0.60
C MET A 139 -7.12 19.16 0.73
N LEU A 140 -6.84 19.56 1.96
CA LEU A 140 -6.14 20.80 2.28
C LEU A 140 -4.61 20.60 2.15
N PRO A 141 -3.87 21.66 1.80
CA PRO A 141 -2.41 21.62 1.92
C PRO A 141 -2.01 21.46 3.39
N PRO A 142 -0.93 20.73 3.69
CA PRO A 142 -0.39 20.63 5.05
C PRO A 142 0.22 21.96 5.50
N SER A 143 0.19 22.22 6.80
CA SER A 143 1.00 23.26 7.44
C SER A 143 2.44 22.77 7.67
N ASP A 144 3.35 23.70 7.96
CA ASP A 144 4.73 23.35 8.33
C ASP A 144 4.77 22.50 9.62
N GLU A 145 3.81 22.69 10.52
CA GLU A 145 3.67 21.90 11.75
C GLU A 145 3.23 20.45 11.46
N ASP A 146 2.29 20.25 10.52
CA ASP A 146 1.88 18.91 10.08
C ASP A 146 3.07 18.15 9.47
N VAL A 147 3.85 18.84 8.62
CA VAL A 147 5.06 18.28 8.00
C VAL A 147 6.09 17.89 9.06
N ALA A 148 6.36 18.78 10.02
CA ALA A 148 7.34 18.55 11.08
C ALA A 148 6.92 17.40 12.01
N THR A 149 5.62 17.34 12.38
CA THR A 149 5.05 16.28 13.22
C THR A 149 5.18 14.93 12.54
N LEU A 150 4.76 14.81 11.28
CA LEU A 150 4.88 13.55 10.55
C LEU A 150 6.35 13.17 10.35
N LYS A 151 7.24 14.12 10.02
CA LYS A 151 8.67 13.84 9.85
C LYS A 151 9.28 13.26 11.13
N ALA A 152 8.98 13.84 12.29
CA ALA A 152 9.47 13.32 13.57
C ALA A 152 8.93 11.91 13.86
N ALA A 153 7.65 11.65 13.58
CA ALA A 153 7.05 10.33 13.75
C ALA A 153 7.70 9.27 12.82
N VAL A 154 7.95 9.62 11.56
CA VAL A 154 8.65 8.74 10.60
C VAL A 154 10.09 8.48 11.05
N GLN A 155 10.81 9.49 11.57
CA GLN A 155 12.15 9.30 12.14
C GLN A 155 12.13 8.33 13.34
N GLY A 156 11.10 8.41 14.19
CA GLY A 156 10.88 7.47 15.28
C GLY A 156 10.72 6.03 14.78
N TRP A 157 9.86 5.83 13.78
CA TRP A 157 9.69 4.52 13.13
C TRP A 157 11.00 4.01 12.52
N CYS A 158 11.73 4.86 11.80
CA CYS A 158 13.02 4.49 11.21
C CYS A 158 14.03 4.07 12.28
N GLY A 159 14.08 4.76 13.43
CA GLY A 159 14.94 4.36 14.55
C GLY A 159 14.57 3.01 15.16
N GLN A 160 13.27 2.73 15.31
CA GLN A 160 12.76 1.46 15.83
C GLN A 160 13.07 0.28 14.91
N TYR A 161 12.96 0.48 13.59
CA TYR A 161 13.08 -0.58 12.59
C TYR A 161 14.42 -0.61 11.84
N ALA A 162 15.40 0.23 12.21
CA ALA A 162 16.68 0.35 11.53
C ALA A 162 17.45 -0.97 11.39
N ALA A 163 17.32 -1.91 12.33
CA ALA A 163 18.01 -3.19 12.27
C ALA A 163 17.34 -4.22 11.34
N MET A 164 16.09 -3.97 10.94
CA MET A 164 15.29 -4.88 10.10
C MET A 164 15.57 -4.70 8.61
N PHE A 165 16.05 -3.52 8.24
CA PHE A 165 16.37 -3.15 6.86
C PHE A 165 17.81 -2.67 6.86
N ASP A 166 18.66 -3.06 5.91
CA ASP A 166 20.08 -2.68 5.85
C ASP A 166 20.30 -1.18 5.51
N ASN A 167 19.61 -0.27 6.20
CA ASN A 167 19.48 1.17 5.92
C ASN A 167 18.96 1.50 4.50
N GLY A 168 18.32 0.54 3.84
CA GLY A 168 17.90 0.63 2.44
C GLY A 168 16.53 1.27 2.20
N VAL A 169 15.73 1.56 3.23
CA VAL A 169 14.36 2.07 3.02
C VAL A 169 14.40 3.53 2.57
N ALA A 170 13.89 3.81 1.38
CA ALA A 170 13.90 5.16 0.77
C ALA A 170 13.44 6.27 1.73
N ILE A 171 12.30 6.09 2.42
CA ILE A 171 11.78 7.12 3.32
C ILE A 171 12.72 7.41 4.50
N CYS A 172 13.41 6.39 5.04
CA CYS A 172 14.35 6.58 6.16
C CYS A 172 15.60 7.35 5.73
N ASN A 173 16.09 7.10 4.52
CA ASN A 173 17.21 7.85 3.94
C ASN A 173 16.85 9.33 3.74
N ALA A 174 15.63 9.60 3.29
CA ALA A 174 15.15 10.96 3.06
C ALA A 174 14.95 11.76 4.36
N VAL A 175 14.38 11.15 5.41
CA VAL A 175 14.15 11.85 6.68
C VAL A 175 15.38 11.92 7.59
N GLY A 176 16.33 10.98 7.45
CA GLY A 176 17.59 10.94 8.20
C GLY A 176 18.65 11.89 7.64
N SER A 177 18.57 12.23 6.35
CA SER A 177 19.30 13.34 5.78
C SER A 177 18.70 14.64 6.34
N ALA A 178 19.48 15.38 7.13
CA ALA A 178 19.07 16.71 7.57
C ALA A 178 18.80 17.57 6.33
N VAL A 179 17.52 17.74 5.97
CA VAL A 179 17.10 18.78 5.03
C VAL A 179 17.41 20.10 5.71
N VAL A 180 18.58 20.65 5.38
CA VAL A 180 18.83 22.08 5.51
C VAL A 180 17.85 22.73 4.54
N VAL A 181 16.76 23.27 5.09
CA VAL A 181 15.89 24.18 4.36
C VAL A 181 16.69 25.48 4.24
N GLU A 182 17.21 25.77 3.04
CA GLU A 182 17.56 27.14 2.65
C GLU A 182 16.29 27.92 2.29
#